data_AF-A0A094D814-F1
#
_entry.id   AF-A0A094D814-F1
#
_cell.length_a   1.000
_cell.length_b   1.000
_cell.length_c   1.000
_cell.angle_alpha   90.00
_cell.angle_beta   90.00
_cell.angle_gamma   90.00
#
_symmetry.space_group_name_H-M   'P 1'
#
loop_
_entity.id
_entity.type
_entity.pdbx_description
1 polymer ?
#
loop_
_entity_poly.entity_id
_entity_poly.type
_entity_poly.pdbx_seq_one_letter_code
_entity_poly.pdbx_strand_id
1 'polypeptide(L)'
;YTPLSASSAPNSLLTPAALAGKQIWHITAPASLSLSSLKNLSLPATGAEDGDAPTISLPGGEYTVALAASTADTTRVLVPGRGAYKALEAPVGQTLHLQRVNEVGGEKYEGKKREARKQPKGLKMRFRPIGFGEEGECGVIGDEEEEEEAERPQFKKHKKSGEVEEGEKERERREKKERKERKEKKEKERGKEKKSRKEK
;
A
#
# COMPACT_ATOMS: atom_id res chain seq x y z
N TYR A 1 40.57 -18.87 -26.61
CA TYR A 1 39.87 -20.05 -26.06
C TYR A 1 40.87 -20.82 -25.24
N THR A 2 40.92 -20.60 -23.93
CA THR A 2 41.82 -21.33 -23.03
C THR A 2 41.16 -22.66 -22.68
N PRO A 3 41.73 -23.81 -23.11
CA PRO A 3 41.18 -25.10 -22.72
C PRO A 3 41.31 -25.25 -21.20
N LEU A 4 40.17 -25.41 -20.52
CA LEU A 4 40.16 -25.67 -19.09
C LEU A 4 40.83 -27.03 -18.85
N SER A 5 41.92 -27.01 -18.09
CA SER A 5 42.63 -28.23 -17.69
C SER A 5 41.65 -29.16 -16.99
N ALA A 6 41.54 -30.40 -17.48
CA ALA A 6 40.72 -31.44 -16.88
C ALA A 6 41.33 -31.82 -15.52
N SER A 7 41.08 -31.01 -14.50
CA SER A 7 41.38 -31.38 -13.12
C SER A 7 40.54 -32.60 -12.79
N SER A 8 41.19 -33.75 -12.57
CA SER A 8 40.51 -35.02 -12.27
C SER A 8 39.97 -35.08 -10.84
N ALA A 9 40.38 -34.16 -9.97
CA ALA A 9 40.04 -34.16 -8.55
C ALA A 9 38.55 -33.90 -8.24
N PRO A 10 37.86 -32.89 -8.83
CA PRO A 10 36.43 -32.67 -8.53
C PRO A 10 35.52 -33.74 -9.13
N ASN A 11 35.93 -34.40 -10.21
CA ASN A 11 35.10 -35.38 -10.92
C ASN A 11 34.89 -36.67 -10.12
N SER A 12 35.83 -37.05 -9.26
CA SER A 12 35.70 -38.25 -8.42
C SER A 12 34.68 -38.05 -7.29
N LEU A 13 34.54 -36.81 -6.78
CA LEU A 13 33.62 -36.45 -5.70
C LEU A 13 32.15 -36.46 -6.12
N LEU A 14 31.89 -36.31 -7.41
CA LEU A 14 30.54 -36.26 -8.00
C LEU A 14 30.13 -37.58 -8.65
N THR A 15 30.82 -38.68 -8.33
CA THR A 15 30.38 -40.02 -8.78
C THR A 15 29.17 -40.50 -7.98
N PRO A 16 28.27 -41.33 -8.54
CA PRO A 16 27.09 -41.82 -7.82
C PRO A 16 27.44 -42.51 -6.49
N ALA A 17 28.53 -43.27 -6.45
CA ALA A 17 29.02 -43.90 -5.23
C ALA A 17 29.53 -42.88 -4.19
N ALA A 18 30.23 -41.83 -4.63
CA ALA A 18 30.74 -40.78 -3.73
C ALA A 18 29.63 -39.85 -3.21
N LEU A 19 28.49 -39.79 -3.91
CA LEU A 19 27.30 -39.03 -3.54
C LEU A 19 26.35 -39.81 -2.62
N ALA A 20 26.62 -41.08 -2.32
CA ALA A 20 25.83 -41.84 -1.36
C ALA A 20 25.85 -41.13 0.01
N GLY A 21 24.68 -40.67 0.47
CA GLY A 21 24.52 -39.91 1.72
C GLY A 21 24.97 -38.45 1.66
N LYS A 22 25.27 -37.90 0.47
CA LYS A 22 25.61 -36.49 0.26
C LYS A 22 24.58 -35.81 -0.62
N GLN A 23 24.54 -34.48 -0.56
CA GLN A 23 23.62 -33.68 -1.35
C GLN A 23 24.37 -32.63 -2.16
N ILE A 24 23.80 -32.30 -3.32
CA ILE A 24 24.26 -31.19 -4.14
C ILE A 24 23.27 -30.05 -3.95
N TRP A 25 23.76 -28.88 -3.55
CA TRP A 25 22.91 -27.71 -3.34
C TRP A 25 23.22 -26.62 -4.37
N HIS A 26 22.17 -25.94 -4.80
CA HIS A 26 22.26 -24.79 -5.67
C HIS A 26 22.05 -23.53 -4.84
N ILE A 27 23.12 -22.76 -4.62
CA ILE A 27 23.07 -21.54 -3.83
C ILE A 27 23.24 -20.37 -4.78
N THR A 28 22.29 -19.43 -4.74
CA THR A 28 22.33 -18.20 -5.53
C THR A 28 22.61 -17.02 -4.62
N ALA A 29 23.45 -16.10 -5.09
CA ALA A 29 23.81 -14.89 -4.39
C ALA A 29 23.81 -13.68 -5.34
N PRO A 30 23.53 -12.46 -4.84
CA PRO A 30 23.63 -11.26 -5.64
C PRO A 30 25.06 -11.04 -6.14
N ALA A 31 25.22 -10.59 -7.38
CA ALA A 31 26.54 -10.36 -7.99
C ALA A 31 27.37 -9.30 -7.27
N SER A 32 26.73 -8.40 -6.51
CA SER A 32 27.39 -7.39 -5.67
C SER A 32 28.09 -7.99 -4.45
N LEU A 33 27.76 -9.23 -4.08
CA LEU A 33 28.28 -9.88 -2.88
C LEU A 33 29.44 -10.82 -3.22
N SER A 34 30.60 -10.58 -2.60
CA SER A 34 31.75 -11.47 -2.75
C SER A 34 31.62 -12.69 -1.84
N LEU A 35 31.46 -13.87 -2.42
CA LEU A 35 31.40 -15.16 -1.70
C LEU A 35 32.66 -15.44 -0.86
N SER A 36 33.81 -14.82 -1.17
CA SER A 36 35.04 -14.97 -0.38
C SER A 36 34.92 -14.41 1.04
N SER A 37 33.98 -13.50 1.28
CA SER A 37 33.73 -12.91 2.61
C SER A 37 32.88 -13.81 3.50
N LEU A 38 32.23 -14.81 2.92
CA LEU A 38 31.27 -15.67 3.61
C LEU A 38 32.02 -16.79 4.34
N LYS A 39 32.16 -16.64 5.66
CA LYS A 39 32.81 -17.65 6.52
C LYS A 39 31.86 -18.74 6.98
N ASN A 40 30.67 -18.34 7.41
CA ASN A 40 29.66 -19.22 7.96
C ASN A 40 28.32 -18.91 7.32
N LEU A 41 27.60 -19.95 6.90
CA LEU A 41 26.25 -19.87 6.40
C LEU A 41 25.34 -20.60 7.39
N SER A 42 24.48 -19.86 8.10
CA SER A 42 23.40 -20.49 8.85
C SER A 42 22.27 -20.79 7.88
N LEU A 43 21.79 -22.02 7.91
CA LEU A 43 20.76 -22.50 7.01
C LEU A 43 19.45 -22.49 7.78
N PRO A 44 18.35 -22.00 7.18
CA PRO A 44 17.06 -22.11 7.82
C PRO A 44 16.72 -23.59 7.99
N ALA A 45 16.28 -23.96 9.20
CA ALA A 45 15.63 -25.25 9.36
C ALA A 45 14.38 -25.28 8.47
N THR A 46 14.10 -26.43 7.85
CA THR A 46 12.87 -26.65 7.08
C THR A 46 11.66 -26.24 7.93
N GLY A 47 11.00 -25.12 7.58
CA GLY A 47 9.88 -24.57 8.34
C GLY A 47 10.14 -23.27 9.11
N ALA A 48 11.29 -22.59 8.91
CA ALA A 48 11.45 -21.22 9.39
C ALA A 48 10.40 -20.31 8.74
N GLU A 49 9.40 -19.90 9.52
CA GLU A 49 8.40 -18.93 9.10
C GLU A 49 9.06 -17.60 8.74
N ASP A 50 8.38 -16.79 7.92
CA ASP A 50 8.83 -15.55 7.24
C ASP A 50 9.43 -14.44 8.14
N GLY A 51 9.72 -14.70 9.42
CA GLY A 51 10.32 -13.75 10.37
C GLY A 51 11.49 -14.26 11.21
N ASP A 52 11.79 -15.58 11.23
CA ASP A 52 12.90 -16.14 12.04
C ASP A 52 13.99 -16.78 11.16
N ALA A 53 14.19 -16.22 9.97
CA ALA A 53 15.32 -16.63 9.14
C ALA A 53 16.60 -16.03 9.72
N PRO A 54 17.68 -16.82 9.89
CA PRO A 54 18.92 -16.30 10.43
C PRO A 54 19.51 -15.23 9.50
N THR A 55 19.71 -14.03 10.04
CA THR A 55 20.32 -12.91 9.32
C THR A 55 21.84 -12.95 9.43
N ILE A 56 22.51 -12.65 8.32
CA ILE A 56 23.96 -12.63 8.20
C ILE A 56 24.38 -11.23 7.74
N SER A 57 25.26 -10.60 8.52
CA SER A 57 25.86 -9.32 8.15
C SER A 57 26.99 -9.56 7.15
N LEU A 58 26.84 -9.02 5.93
CA LEU A 58 27.82 -9.14 4.85
C LEU A 58 28.10 -7.75 4.25
N PRO A 59 29.18 -7.59 3.46
CA PRO A 59 29.44 -6.33 2.78
C PRO A 59 28.22 -5.88 1.96
N GLY A 60 27.72 -4.68 2.26
CA GLY A 60 26.56 -4.09 1.59
C GLY A 60 25.22 -4.24 2.33
N GLY A 61 25.18 -4.89 3.51
CA GLY A 61 24.01 -4.89 4.38
C GLY A 61 23.74 -6.23 5.07
N GLU A 62 22.52 -6.37 5.54
CA GLU A 62 22.03 -7.63 6.13
C GLU A 62 21.41 -8.52 5.05
N TYR A 63 21.68 -9.81 5.14
CA TYR A 63 21.20 -10.81 4.20
C TYR A 63 20.57 -11.99 4.94
N THR A 64 19.55 -12.59 4.36
CA THR A 64 18.92 -13.83 4.83
C THR A 64 19.03 -14.91 3.77
N VAL A 65 19.00 -16.16 4.22
CA VAL A 65 18.97 -17.33 3.33
C VAL A 65 17.55 -17.85 3.29
N ALA A 66 16.92 -17.80 2.12
CA ALA A 66 15.59 -18.36 1.89
C ALA A 66 15.71 -19.71 1.16
N LEU A 67 14.95 -20.71 1.61
CA LEU A 67 14.78 -21.96 0.89
C LEU A 67 13.82 -21.72 -0.28
N ALA A 68 14.20 -22.14 -1.48
CA ALA A 68 13.28 -22.09 -2.62
C ALA A 68 12.09 -23.02 -2.37
N ALA A 69 10.87 -22.55 -2.65
CA ALA A 69 9.64 -23.33 -2.44
C ALA A 69 9.62 -24.65 -3.22
N SER A 70 10.35 -24.71 -4.34
CA SER A 70 10.57 -25.93 -5.10
C SER A 70 12.02 -25.93 -5.59
N THR A 71 12.72 -27.03 -5.36
CA THR A 71 14.02 -27.26 -5.97
C THR A 71 13.78 -27.46 -7.46
N ALA A 72 14.22 -26.52 -8.29
CA ALA A 72 13.88 -26.53 -9.71
C ALA A 72 14.52 -27.73 -10.42
N ASP A 73 13.68 -28.69 -10.83
CA ASP A 73 14.05 -29.87 -11.65
C ASP A 73 14.75 -29.50 -12.98
N THR A 74 14.70 -28.23 -13.36
CA THR A 74 15.33 -27.67 -14.56
C THR A 74 16.83 -27.47 -14.42
N THR A 75 17.38 -27.45 -13.20
CA THR A 75 18.81 -27.16 -12.97
C THR A 75 19.63 -28.44 -13.04
N ARG A 76 20.58 -28.52 -13.99
CA ARG A 76 21.49 -29.66 -14.15
C ARG A 76 22.93 -29.28 -13.89
N VAL A 77 23.65 -30.14 -13.18
CA VAL A 77 25.09 -29.96 -12.91
C VAL A 77 25.89 -30.49 -14.09
N LEU A 78 26.79 -29.66 -14.62
CA LEU A 78 27.69 -30.04 -15.70
C LEU A 78 29.12 -30.22 -15.17
N VAL A 79 29.70 -31.38 -15.43
CA VAL A 79 31.03 -31.75 -14.96
C VAL A 79 32.00 -31.80 -16.16
N PRO A 80 33.20 -31.20 -16.07
CA PRO A 80 34.15 -31.19 -17.17
C PRO A 80 34.71 -32.60 -17.44
N GLY A 81 34.55 -33.10 -18.65
CA GLY A 81 35.14 -34.35 -19.13
C GLY A 81 36.33 -34.13 -20.07
N ARG A 82 36.82 -35.21 -20.68
CA ARG A 82 37.82 -35.13 -21.74
C ARG A 82 37.21 -34.50 -22.99
N GLY A 83 37.32 -33.17 -23.12
CA GLY A 83 36.96 -32.39 -24.30
C GLY A 83 35.51 -31.88 -24.36
N ALA A 84 34.64 -32.27 -23.42
CA ALA A 84 33.26 -31.78 -23.33
C ALA A 84 32.74 -31.84 -21.90
N TYR A 85 31.71 -31.05 -21.60
CA TYR A 85 30.95 -31.16 -20.35
C TYR A 85 29.96 -32.32 -20.43
N LYS A 86 29.81 -33.05 -19.33
CA LYS A 86 28.80 -34.09 -19.18
C LYS A 86 27.82 -33.69 -18.08
N ALA A 87 26.53 -33.89 -18.33
CA ALA A 87 25.52 -33.71 -17.30
C ALA A 87 25.64 -34.83 -16.27
N LEU A 88 25.59 -34.45 -14.99
CA LEU A 88 25.49 -35.37 -13.89
C LEU A 88 24.05 -35.85 -13.75
N GLU A 89 23.86 -37.14 -13.50
CA GLU A 89 22.54 -37.75 -13.34
C GLU A 89 21.91 -37.45 -11.96
N ALA A 90 22.75 -37.17 -10.95
CA ALA A 90 22.28 -36.84 -9.61
C ALA A 90 21.56 -35.49 -9.59
N PRO A 91 20.34 -35.41 -9.01
CA PRO A 91 19.58 -34.16 -8.92
C PRO A 91 20.18 -33.22 -7.88
N VAL A 92 19.85 -31.93 -8.01
CA VAL A 92 20.08 -30.94 -6.96
C VAL A 92 19.10 -31.21 -5.83
N GLY A 93 19.59 -31.36 -4.59
CA GLY A 93 18.76 -31.64 -3.43
C GLY A 93 17.97 -30.43 -2.94
N GLN A 94 18.63 -29.26 -2.86
CA GLN A 94 18.02 -28.02 -2.37
C GLN A 94 18.52 -26.81 -3.15
N THR A 95 17.64 -25.82 -3.30
CA THR A 95 17.99 -24.50 -3.86
C THR A 95 17.81 -23.44 -2.79
N LEU A 96 18.83 -22.61 -2.60
CA LEU A 96 18.88 -21.54 -1.61
C LEU A 96 19.09 -20.18 -2.32
N HIS A 97 18.38 -19.18 -1.83
CA HIS A 97 18.50 -17.80 -2.28
C HIS A 97 19.03 -16.93 -1.15
N LEU A 98 20.23 -16.38 -1.34
CA LEU A 98 20.74 -15.33 -0.46
C LEU A 98 20.10 -14.01 -0.89
N GLN A 99 19.27 -13.44 -0.02
CA GLN A 99 18.50 -12.23 -0.28
C GLN A 99 18.90 -11.14 0.69
N ARG A 100 18.92 -9.89 0.24
CA ARG A 100 19.18 -8.74 1.11
C ARG A 100 17.92 -8.42 1.90
N VAL A 101 18.04 -8.30 3.22
CA VAL A 101 16.97 -7.82 4.08
C VAL A 101 16.88 -6.31 3.91
N ASN A 102 15.70 -5.83 3.57
CA ASN A 102 15.40 -4.41 3.56
C ASN A 102 14.38 -4.12 4.65
N GLU A 103 14.75 -3.23 5.57
CA GLU A 103 13.80 -2.67 6.52
C GLU A 103 12.87 -1.71 5.77
N VAL A 104 11.68 -2.19 5.44
CA VAL A 104 10.64 -1.31 4.91
C VAL A 104 10.03 -0.58 6.09
N GLY A 105 10.43 0.69 6.26
CA GLY A 105 9.86 1.58 7.27
C GLY A 105 8.36 1.78 7.02
N GLY A 106 7.53 1.02 7.73
CA GLY A 106 6.09 1.21 7.77
C GLY A 106 5.71 1.84 9.10
N GLU A 107 5.29 3.11 9.08
CA GLU A 107 4.57 3.66 10.22
C GLU A 107 3.33 2.79 10.44
N LYS A 108 3.22 2.17 11.64
CA LYS A 108 2.00 1.45 12.01
C LYS A 108 0.87 2.45 11.92
N TYR A 109 -0.04 2.24 10.98
CA TYR A 109 -1.23 3.08 10.85
C TYR A 109 -2.14 2.80 12.05
N GLU A 110 -1.98 3.60 13.09
CA GLU A 110 -2.91 3.60 14.21
C GLU A 110 -4.20 4.25 13.73
N GLY A 111 -5.20 3.41 13.45
CA GLY A 111 -6.52 3.88 13.08
C GLY A 111 -7.10 4.73 14.20
N LYS A 112 -7.13 6.06 14.01
CA LYS A 112 -7.76 6.99 14.96
C LYS A 112 -9.25 6.65 15.08
N LYS A 113 -9.63 6.01 16.18
CA LYS A 113 -11.05 5.82 16.54
C LYS A 113 -11.65 7.20 16.81
N ARG A 114 -12.67 7.57 16.06
CA ARG A 114 -13.43 8.79 16.33
C ARG A 114 -14.19 8.60 17.64
N GLU A 115 -13.98 9.51 18.58
CA GLU A 115 -14.74 9.53 19.83
C GLU A 115 -16.21 9.78 19.55
N ALA A 116 -17.08 9.12 20.32
CA ALA A 116 -18.52 9.35 20.25
C ALA A 116 -18.83 10.78 20.70
N ARG A 117 -19.80 11.43 20.05
CA ARG A 117 -20.23 12.77 20.43
C ARG A 117 -20.84 12.72 21.84
N LYS A 118 -20.32 13.55 22.75
CA LYS A 118 -20.87 13.70 24.10
C LYS A 118 -22.29 14.25 24.02
N GLN A 119 -23.19 13.73 24.87
CA GLN A 119 -24.54 14.27 24.99
C GLN A 119 -24.48 15.70 25.54
N PRO A 120 -25.37 16.61 25.08
CA PRO A 120 -25.44 17.96 25.64
C PRO A 120 -25.81 17.91 27.12
N LYS A 121 -25.06 18.65 27.96
CA LYS A 121 -25.33 18.78 29.40
C LYS A 121 -26.66 19.53 29.65
N GLY A 122 -27.34 19.23 30.76
CA GLY A 122 -28.53 19.96 31.22
C GLY A 122 -29.83 19.65 30.47
N LEU A 123 -30.01 18.41 30.00
CA LEU A 123 -31.22 18.00 29.30
C LEU A 123 -32.40 17.93 30.27
N LYS A 124 -33.42 18.77 30.06
CA LYS A 124 -34.63 18.81 30.88
C LYS A 124 -35.89 18.51 30.09
N MET A 125 -36.90 17.97 30.77
CA MET A 125 -38.23 17.77 30.18
C MET A 125 -38.80 19.11 29.68
N ARG A 126 -39.09 19.19 28.37
CA ARG A 126 -39.66 20.38 27.73
C ARG A 126 -41.17 20.34 27.61
N PHE A 127 -41.75 19.15 27.64
CA PHE A 127 -43.18 18.95 27.56
C PHE A 127 -43.78 19.01 28.97
N ARG A 128 -44.74 19.90 29.18
CA ARG A 128 -45.52 20.01 30.42
C ARG A 128 -46.99 19.75 30.08
N PRO A 129 -47.58 18.66 30.59
CA PRO A 129 -49.01 18.40 30.41
C PRO A 129 -49.85 19.53 31.04
N ILE A 130 -51.07 19.70 30.55
CA ILE A 130 -52.05 20.61 31.15
C ILE A 130 -52.29 20.23 32.63
N GLY A 131 -52.26 21.22 33.53
CA GLY A 131 -52.41 21.00 34.98
C GLY A 131 -51.10 20.82 35.76
N PHE A 132 -49.95 20.72 35.10
CA PHE A 132 -48.63 20.76 35.76
C PHE A 132 -48.25 22.23 36.01
N GLY A 133 -48.34 22.67 37.27
CA GLY A 133 -48.10 24.07 37.68
C GLY A 133 -46.70 24.58 37.34
N GLU A 134 -46.53 25.91 37.34
CA GLU A 134 -45.27 26.57 36.96
C GLU A 134 -44.11 26.21 37.91
N GLU A 135 -44.45 25.93 39.18
CA GLU A 135 -43.58 25.54 40.31
C GLU A 135 -43.26 24.04 40.40
N GLY A 136 -43.82 23.20 39.52
CA GLY A 136 -43.53 21.77 39.52
C GLY A 136 -42.10 21.49 39.06
N GLU A 137 -41.26 20.94 39.92
CA GLU A 137 -39.92 20.46 39.55
C GLU A 137 -40.03 19.36 38.48
N CYS A 138 -39.59 19.66 37.25
CA CYS A 138 -39.43 18.64 36.22
C CYS A 138 -38.11 17.90 36.45
N GLY A 139 -38.14 16.57 36.46
CA GLY A 139 -36.92 15.76 36.59
C GLY A 139 -35.86 16.10 35.52
N VAL A 140 -34.60 16.08 35.95
CA VAL A 140 -33.42 16.19 35.09
C VAL A 140 -33.18 14.85 34.39
N ILE A 141 -32.83 14.87 33.11
CA ILE A 141 -32.55 13.66 32.33
C ILE A 141 -31.03 13.52 32.20
N GLY A 142 -30.45 12.56 32.92
CA GLY A 142 -29.02 12.24 32.89
C GLY A 142 -28.28 12.60 34.19
N ASP A 143 -27.16 11.92 34.45
CA ASP A 143 -26.33 12.13 35.64
C ASP A 143 -25.62 13.50 35.59
N GLU A 144 -25.85 14.30 36.63
CA GLU A 144 -25.36 15.67 36.77
C GLU A 144 -24.04 15.65 37.53
N GLU A 145 -22.93 15.39 36.83
CA GLU A 145 -21.60 15.69 37.37
C GLU A 145 -21.42 17.22 37.38
N GLU A 146 -21.43 17.77 38.60
CA GLU A 146 -21.23 19.17 38.95
C GLU A 146 -19.85 19.64 38.45
N GLU A 147 -19.84 20.31 37.31
CA GLU A 147 -18.66 20.94 36.75
C GLU A 147 -19.05 22.36 36.31
N GLU A 148 -18.29 23.32 36.82
CA GLU A 148 -18.41 24.77 36.76
C GLU A 148 -19.10 25.31 35.49
N GLU A 149 -20.03 26.25 35.71
CA GLU A 149 -20.96 26.84 34.74
C GLU A 149 -20.20 27.45 33.53
N ALA A 150 -19.91 26.62 32.52
CA ALA A 150 -19.34 27.09 31.28
C ALA A 150 -20.38 27.94 30.52
N GLU A 151 -20.05 29.22 30.30
CA GLU A 151 -20.87 30.20 29.57
C GLU A 151 -21.50 29.60 28.32
N ARG A 152 -22.83 29.76 28.20
CA ARG A 152 -23.59 29.35 27.01
C ARG A 152 -22.94 29.95 25.75
N PRO A 153 -22.68 29.18 24.69
CA PRO A 153 -22.11 29.72 23.48
C PRO A 153 -23.08 30.75 22.87
N GLN A 154 -22.65 32.01 22.84
CA GLN A 154 -23.35 33.06 22.13
C GLN A 154 -23.30 32.74 20.64
N PHE A 155 -24.45 32.42 20.06
CA PHE A 155 -24.59 32.31 18.60
C PHE A 155 -24.27 33.68 18.00
N LYS A 156 -23.12 33.79 17.34
CA LYS A 156 -22.77 34.96 16.52
C LYS A 156 -23.85 35.08 15.45
N LYS A 157 -24.73 36.08 15.57
CA LYS A 157 -25.60 36.50 14.48
C LYS A 157 -24.70 36.72 13.27
N HIS A 158 -24.99 36.01 12.18
CA HIS A 158 -24.21 36.06 10.97
C HIS A 158 -24.02 37.53 10.56
N LYS A 159 -22.76 37.97 10.54
CA LYS A 159 -22.37 39.23 9.89
C LYS A 159 -22.82 39.05 8.43
N LYS A 160 -23.79 39.85 7.99
CA LYS A 160 -24.18 39.93 6.58
C LYS A 160 -22.90 40.29 5.83
N SER A 161 -22.29 39.30 5.18
CA SER A 161 -21.04 39.46 4.46
C SER A 161 -21.26 40.48 3.36
N GLY A 162 -20.41 41.50 3.31
CA GLY A 162 -20.37 42.51 2.24
C GLY A 162 -19.82 41.94 0.92
N GLU A 163 -20.19 40.71 0.58
CA GLU A 163 -19.67 39.94 -0.57
C GLU A 163 -20.83 39.43 -1.45
N VAL A 164 -22.00 40.05 -1.35
CA VAL A 164 -23.17 39.71 -2.19
C VAL A 164 -23.23 40.58 -3.45
N GLU A 165 -22.58 41.75 -3.45
CA GLU A 165 -22.64 42.67 -4.60
C GLU A 165 -21.83 42.16 -5.81
N GLU A 166 -20.71 41.44 -5.58
CA GLU A 166 -19.93 40.83 -6.67
C GLU A 166 -20.61 39.60 -7.25
N GLY A 167 -21.19 38.74 -6.40
CA GLY A 167 -21.90 37.53 -6.82
C GLY A 167 -23.16 37.83 -7.63
N GLU A 168 -23.91 38.88 -7.28
CA GLU A 168 -25.08 39.31 -8.06
C GLU A 168 -24.67 39.92 -9.42
N LYS A 169 -23.62 40.76 -9.44
CA LYS A 169 -23.08 41.32 -10.70
C LYS A 169 -22.51 40.24 -11.62
N GLU A 170 -21.90 39.19 -11.08
CA GLU A 170 -21.40 38.06 -11.87
C GLU A 170 -22.54 37.20 -12.42
N ARG A 171 -23.58 36.95 -11.61
CA ARG A 171 -24.79 36.23 -12.06
C ARG A 171 -25.52 36.98 -13.17
N GLU A 172 -25.69 38.30 -13.02
CA GLU A 172 -26.35 39.14 -14.03
C GLU A 172 -25.55 39.18 -15.35
N ARG A 173 -24.21 39.26 -15.27
CA ARG A 173 -23.34 39.19 -16.46
C ARG A 173 -23.45 37.85 -17.18
N ARG A 174 -23.52 36.74 -16.42
CA ARG A 174 -23.62 35.39 -16.99
C ARG A 174 -24.97 35.19 -17.67
N GLU A 175 -26.06 35.64 -17.06
CA GLU A 175 -27.41 35.54 -17.61
C GLU A 175 -27.59 36.41 -18.87
N LYS A 176 -26.99 37.61 -18.88
CA LYS A 176 -26.99 38.49 -20.07
C LYS A 176 -26.19 37.90 -21.24
N LYS A 177 -25.07 37.21 -20.96
CA LYS A 177 -24.28 36.52 -21.98
C LYS A 177 -25.05 35.35 -22.60
N GLU A 178 -25.69 34.54 -21.77
CA GLU A 178 -26.48 33.38 -22.22
C GLU A 178 -27.70 33.81 -23.06
N ARG A 179 -28.37 34.90 -22.67
CA ARG A 179 -29.49 35.46 -23.45
C ARG A 179 -29.04 36.00 -24.81
N LYS A 180 -27.82 36.56 -24.92
CA LYS A 180 -27.25 37.03 -26.19
C LYS A 180 -26.91 35.87 -27.13
N GLU A 181 -26.27 34.82 -26.63
CA GLU A 181 -25.96 33.62 -27.43
C GLU A 181 -27.23 32.94 -27.95
N ARG A 182 -28.27 32.84 -27.11
CA ARG A 182 -29.56 32.25 -27.52
C ARG A 182 -30.25 33.08 -28.61
N LYS A 183 -30.10 34.41 -28.58
CA LYS A 183 -30.66 35.30 -29.62
C LYS A 183 -29.91 35.18 -30.95
N GLU A 184 -28.57 35.13 -30.91
CA GLU A 184 -27.75 34.94 -32.12
C GLU A 184 -27.99 33.58 -32.78
N LYS A 185 -28.17 32.51 -31.99
CA LYS A 185 -28.50 31.19 -32.53
C LYS A 185 -29.86 31.18 -33.26
N LYS A 186 -30.85 31.86 -32.68
CA LYS A 186 -32.20 31.98 -33.27
C LYS A 186 -32.21 32.85 -34.54
N GLU A 187 -31.37 33.87 -34.63
CA GLU A 187 -31.22 34.67 -35.85
C GLU A 187 -30.48 33.91 -36.96
N LYS A 188 -29.45 33.13 -36.62
CA LYS A 188 -28.76 32.26 -37.61
C LYS A 188 -29.67 31.19 -38.18
N GLU A 189 -30.54 30.57 -37.37
CA GLU A 189 -31.54 29.61 -37.87
C GLU A 189 -32.56 30.27 -38.79
N ARG A 190 -33.10 31.43 -38.40
CA ARG A 190 -34.04 32.19 -39.25
C ARG A 190 -33.41 32.71 -40.55
N GLY A 191 -32.11 33.03 -40.53
CA GLY A 191 -31.36 33.43 -41.72
C GLY A 191 -31.18 32.27 -42.71
N LYS A 192 -30.92 31.06 -42.21
CA LYS A 192 -30.82 29.84 -43.04
C LYS A 192 -32.17 29.47 -43.65
N GLU A 193 -33.25 29.60 -42.89
CA GLU A 193 -34.62 29.31 -43.35
C GLU A 193 -35.14 30.31 -44.41
N LYS A 194 -34.74 31.58 -44.33
CA LYS A 194 -35.04 32.56 -45.39
C LYS A 194 -34.23 32.35 -46.66
N LYS A 195 -33.00 31.81 -46.55
CA LYS A 195 -32.15 31.53 -47.71
C LYS A 195 -32.64 30.31 -48.50
N SER A 196 -33.12 29.27 -47.81
CA SER A 196 -33.72 28.08 -48.45
C SER A 196 -35.08 28.35 -49.11
N ARG A 197 -35.77 29.44 -48.75
CA ARG A 197 -37.05 29.84 -49.36
C ARG A 197 -36.90 30.74 -50.60
N LYS A 198 -35.68 31.20 -50.93
CA LYS A 198 -35.39 32.02 -52.13
C LYS A 198 -34.74 31.23 -53.27
N GLU A 199 -34.50 29.93 -53.07
CA GLU A 199 -33.91 28.99 -54.03
C GLU A 199 -34.92 27.95 -54.56
N LYS A 200 -36.21 28.19 -54.33
CA LYS A 200 -37.36 27.52 -54.98
C LYS A 200 -38.19 28.57 -55.69
#